data_AF-A0A093X887-F1
#
_entry.id   AF-A0A093X887-F1
#
_cell.length_a   1.000
_cell.length_b   1.000
_cell.length_c   1.000
_cell.angle_alpha   90.00
_cell.angle_beta   90.00
_cell.angle_gamma   90.00
#
_symmetry.space_group_name_H-M   'P 1'
#
loop_
_entity.id
_entity.type
_entity.pdbx_description
1 polymer ?
#
loop_
_entity_poly.entity_id
_entity_poly.type
_entity_poly.pdbx_seq_one_letter_code
_entity_poly.pdbx_strand_id
1 'polypeptide(L)'
;MAVRVEVGEHAYSATLWDWMVLLSKATAITFRLLLKVANAGRRDQKNGLTFHQYIAYHGMRDYQSGLDAVAIQNLLPSTSKTCERFARRHKIANSTIRLPCGTTAQWLGPRNARKVAVLFHGGGYMAPALSEHVSLAFGLSDPSRRDASAVILSYDLACESANRYPRQLQQAVSLLDHLLHVEKSRLASEPSTPTSHTAQIRGQIIWRRPRLALGDHGYVCGINAAQQRQGPTKRQIP
;
A
#
# COMPACT_ATOMS: atom_id res chain seq x y z
N MET A 1 1.45 2.46 -27.43
CA MET A 1 1.76 1.10 -26.96
C MET A 1 2.85 1.24 -25.93
N ALA A 2 2.52 1.03 -24.65
CA ALA A 2 3.45 1.23 -23.55
C ALA A 2 4.66 0.28 -23.66
N VAL A 3 5.84 0.75 -23.25
CA VAL A 3 7.09 -0.02 -23.37
C VAL A 3 7.22 -0.94 -22.16
N ARG A 4 7.45 -2.23 -22.38
CA ARG A 4 7.65 -3.19 -21.30
C ARG A 4 8.97 -2.88 -20.58
N VAL A 5 8.91 -2.82 -19.25
CA VAL A 5 10.07 -2.63 -18.39
C VAL A 5 10.49 -3.98 -17.83
N GLU A 6 11.76 -4.36 -18.01
CA GLU A 6 12.27 -5.65 -17.54
C GLU A 6 12.53 -5.66 -16.03
N VAL A 7 12.90 -4.51 -15.45
CA VAL A 7 13.24 -4.38 -14.04
C VAL A 7 12.58 -3.14 -13.47
N GLY A 8 11.67 -3.34 -12.52
CA GLY A 8 11.00 -2.26 -11.83
C GLY A 8 9.65 -2.67 -11.28
N GLU A 9 9.13 -1.81 -10.42
CA GLU A 9 7.80 -1.96 -9.81
C GLU A 9 6.68 -1.94 -10.87
N HIS A 10 6.90 -1.25 -12.00
CA HIS A 10 5.93 -1.10 -13.09
C HIS A 10 6.25 -2.06 -14.22
N ALA A 11 5.22 -2.73 -14.76
CA ALA A 11 5.40 -3.58 -15.94
C ALA A 11 5.61 -2.77 -17.24
N TYR A 12 5.08 -1.54 -17.28
CA TYR A 12 5.08 -0.72 -18.48
C TYR A 12 5.35 0.76 -18.19
N SER A 13 6.15 1.39 -19.04
CA SER A 13 6.31 2.85 -19.09
C SER A 13 5.49 3.45 -20.22
N ALA A 14 4.82 4.56 -19.93
CA ALA A 14 3.99 5.27 -20.90
C ALA A 14 4.87 5.88 -22.02
N THR A 15 4.47 5.67 -23.27
CA THR A 15 5.05 6.38 -24.42
C THR A 15 4.56 7.83 -24.47
N LEU A 16 5.15 8.67 -25.33
CA LEU A 16 4.68 10.05 -25.55
C LEU A 16 3.20 10.11 -25.93
N TRP A 17 2.73 9.19 -26.77
CA TRP A 17 1.31 9.11 -27.13
C TRP A 17 0.45 8.73 -25.93
N ASP A 18 0.86 7.71 -25.17
CA ASP A 18 0.14 7.27 -23.99
C ASP A 18 0.09 8.40 -22.94
N TRP A 19 1.14 9.21 -22.82
CA TRP A 19 1.17 10.41 -21.98
C TRP A 19 0.17 11.47 -22.44
N MET A 20 0.06 11.74 -23.75
CA MET A 20 -0.94 12.69 -24.25
C MET A 20 -2.37 12.21 -23.94
N VAL A 21 -2.66 10.92 -24.14
CA VAL A 21 -3.97 10.34 -23.82
C VAL A 21 -4.22 10.34 -22.31
N LEU A 22 -3.20 10.03 -21.51
CA LEU A 22 -3.28 10.06 -20.05
C LEU A 22 -3.60 11.47 -19.54
N LEU A 23 -2.87 12.48 -20.03
CA LEU A 23 -3.07 13.87 -19.63
C LEU A 23 -4.43 14.41 -20.07
N SER A 24 -4.94 14.02 -21.24
CA SER A 24 -6.28 14.42 -21.67
C SER A 24 -7.36 13.80 -20.78
N LYS A 25 -7.28 12.49 -20.49
CA LYS A 25 -8.18 11.80 -19.53
C LYS A 25 -8.11 12.44 -18.15
N ALA A 26 -6.90 12.66 -17.62
CA ALA A 26 -6.68 13.26 -16.31
C ALA A 26 -7.28 14.68 -16.24
N THR A 27 -7.07 15.50 -17.28
CA THR A 27 -7.64 16.86 -17.37
C THR A 27 -9.16 16.82 -17.38
N ALA A 28 -9.77 15.91 -18.14
CA ALA A 28 -11.23 15.74 -18.17
C ALA A 28 -11.80 15.28 -16.81
N ILE A 29 -11.07 14.44 -16.07
CA ILE A 29 -11.44 14.05 -14.71
C ILE A 29 -11.33 15.26 -13.77
N THR A 30 -10.22 16.00 -13.78
CA THR A 30 -10.05 17.21 -12.97
C THR A 30 -11.14 18.25 -13.26
N PHE A 31 -11.47 18.46 -14.53
CA PHE A 31 -12.53 19.38 -14.93
C PHE A 31 -13.89 18.97 -14.36
N ARG A 32 -14.24 17.69 -14.45
CA ARG A 32 -15.47 17.15 -13.82
C ARG A 32 -15.46 17.31 -12.30
N LEU A 33 -14.31 17.15 -11.65
CA LEU A 33 -14.16 17.38 -10.23
C LEU A 33 -14.36 18.86 -9.88
N LEU A 34 -13.83 19.81 -10.67
CA LEU A 34 -14.06 21.25 -10.50
C LEU A 34 -15.55 21.63 -10.63
N LEU A 35 -16.27 21.02 -11.57
CA LEU A 35 -17.72 21.19 -11.67
C LEU A 35 -18.45 20.66 -10.43
N LYS A 36 -17.99 19.54 -9.85
CA LYS A 36 -18.54 19.02 -8.58
C LYS A 36 -18.25 19.96 -7.41
N VAL A 37 -17.06 20.57 -7.35
CA VAL A 37 -16.70 21.60 -6.36
C VAL A 37 -17.65 22.79 -6.46
N ALA A 38 -17.84 23.34 -7.67
CA ALA A 38 -18.72 24.50 -7.89
C ALA A 38 -20.19 24.20 -7.54
N ASN A 39 -20.65 22.99 -7.84
CA ASN A 39 -22.02 22.57 -7.55
C ASN A 39 -22.22 22.13 -6.09
N ALA A 40 -21.17 21.70 -5.38
CA ALA A 40 -21.26 21.30 -3.97
C ALA A 40 -21.54 22.49 -3.05
N GLY A 41 -21.05 23.69 -3.36
CA GLY A 41 -21.45 24.90 -2.62
C GLY A 41 -22.94 25.26 -2.78
N ARG A 42 -23.61 24.71 -3.80
CA ARG A 42 -25.04 24.92 -4.07
C ARG A 42 -25.93 23.80 -3.54
N ARG A 43 -25.35 22.69 -3.06
CA ARG A 43 -26.09 21.49 -2.64
C ARG A 43 -25.77 21.16 -1.19
N ASP A 44 -26.80 21.05 -0.37
CA ASP A 44 -26.64 20.66 1.03
C ASP A 44 -25.97 19.27 1.13
N GLN A 45 -24.96 19.14 2.00
CA GLN A 45 -24.11 17.95 2.06
C GLN A 45 -24.83 16.80 2.79
N LYS A 46 -25.50 15.94 2.02
CA LYS A 46 -26.39 14.87 2.53
C LYS A 46 -25.71 13.73 3.32
N ASN A 47 -24.38 13.75 3.49
CA ASN A 47 -23.63 12.56 3.91
C ASN A 47 -22.81 12.74 5.20
N GLY A 48 -22.92 13.88 5.90
CA GLY A 48 -22.14 14.16 7.12
C GLY A 48 -20.62 14.28 6.94
N LEU A 49 -20.15 14.31 5.68
CA LEU A 49 -18.75 14.53 5.35
C LEU A 49 -18.44 16.02 5.42
N THR A 50 -17.19 16.36 5.76
CA THR A 50 -16.69 17.71 5.53
C THR A 50 -16.53 17.95 4.02
N PHE A 51 -16.59 19.20 3.58
CA PHE A 51 -16.39 19.57 2.18
C PHE A 51 -15.09 18.99 1.59
N HIS A 52 -13.99 19.05 2.35
CA HIS A 52 -12.71 18.48 1.94
C HIS A 52 -12.78 16.96 1.73
N GLN A 53 -13.41 16.23 2.66
CA GLN A 53 -13.58 14.77 2.54
C GLN A 53 -14.45 14.41 1.33
N TYR A 54 -15.55 15.14 1.11
CA TYR A 54 -16.41 14.95 -0.05
C TYR A 54 -15.61 15.08 -1.35
N ILE A 55 -14.87 16.17 -1.53
CA ILE A 55 -14.08 16.41 -2.74
C ILE A 55 -12.94 15.38 -2.87
N ALA A 56 -12.23 15.07 -1.79
CA ALA A 56 -11.15 14.09 -1.82
C ALA A 56 -11.63 12.70 -2.22
N TYR A 57 -12.73 12.21 -1.66
CA TYR A 57 -13.27 10.88 -1.97
C TYR A 57 -13.85 10.80 -3.37
N HIS A 58 -14.56 11.85 -3.82
CA HIS A 58 -15.03 11.92 -5.19
C HIS A 58 -13.87 11.97 -6.19
N GLY A 59 -12.84 12.78 -5.93
CA GLY A 59 -11.64 12.83 -6.74
C GLY A 59 -10.97 11.47 -6.83
N MET A 60 -10.69 10.83 -5.69
CA MET A 60 -10.08 9.50 -5.65
C MET A 60 -10.89 8.49 -6.47
N ARG A 61 -12.22 8.47 -6.33
CA ARG A 61 -13.08 7.55 -7.06
C ARG A 61 -13.10 7.84 -8.56
N ASP A 62 -13.15 9.10 -8.97
CA ASP A 62 -13.15 9.48 -10.39
C ASP A 62 -11.81 9.14 -11.06
N TYR A 63 -10.69 9.34 -10.38
CA TYR A 63 -9.37 8.95 -10.89
C TYR A 63 -9.19 7.44 -10.97
N GLN A 64 -9.61 6.69 -9.95
CA GLN A 64 -9.49 5.23 -9.93
C GLN A 64 -10.44 4.54 -10.92
N SER A 65 -11.62 5.11 -11.16
CA SER A 65 -12.59 4.55 -12.11
C SER A 65 -12.37 5.03 -13.55
N GLY A 66 -11.75 6.19 -13.74
CA GLY A 66 -11.55 6.81 -15.05
C GLY A 66 -10.20 6.51 -15.72
N LEU A 67 -9.27 5.87 -15.01
CA LEU A 67 -7.94 5.53 -15.51
C LEU A 67 -7.67 4.03 -15.38
N ASP A 68 -6.98 3.49 -16.39
CA ASP A 68 -6.53 2.10 -16.41
C ASP A 68 -5.36 1.88 -15.42
N ALA A 69 -5.07 0.64 -15.02
CA ALA A 69 -4.03 0.37 -14.01
C ALA A 69 -2.67 0.95 -14.41
N VAL A 70 -2.25 0.74 -15.66
CA VAL A 70 -0.98 1.27 -16.20
C VAL A 70 -0.95 2.81 -16.19
N ALA A 71 -2.09 3.46 -16.46
CA ALA A 71 -2.20 4.91 -16.41
C ALA A 71 -2.00 5.44 -14.99
N ILE A 72 -2.62 4.80 -13.99
CA ILE A 72 -2.45 5.14 -12.57
C ILE A 72 -0.98 4.96 -12.15
N GLN A 73 -0.35 3.86 -12.54
CA GLN A 73 1.05 3.55 -12.24
C GLN A 73 2.01 4.60 -12.80
N ASN A 74 1.78 5.06 -14.03
CA ASN A 74 2.62 6.06 -14.67
C ASN A 74 2.36 7.47 -14.12
N LEU A 75 1.13 7.78 -13.70
CA LEU A 75 0.78 9.08 -13.13
C LEU A 75 1.39 9.30 -11.73
N LEU A 76 1.59 8.23 -10.97
CA LEU A 76 2.12 8.26 -9.62
C LEU A 76 3.64 8.01 -9.59
N PRO A 77 4.37 8.60 -8.62
CA PRO A 77 5.75 8.21 -8.38
C PRO A 77 5.83 6.76 -7.90
N SER A 78 6.90 6.06 -8.26
CA SER A 78 7.18 4.71 -7.72
C SER A 78 7.35 4.71 -6.20
N THR A 79 7.08 3.58 -5.57
CA THR A 79 7.21 3.37 -4.12
C THR A 79 8.60 3.75 -3.62
N SER A 80 9.64 3.33 -4.34
CA SER A 80 11.03 3.69 -4.03
C SER A 80 11.26 5.20 -4.02
N LYS A 81 10.73 5.92 -5.02
CA LYS A 81 10.86 7.38 -5.13
C LYS A 81 10.04 8.10 -4.05
N THR A 82 8.86 7.58 -3.71
CA THR A 82 8.05 8.09 -2.59
C THR A 82 8.79 7.96 -1.26
N CYS A 83 9.36 6.78 -0.99
CA CYS A 83 10.15 6.53 0.23
C CYS A 83 11.38 7.43 0.30
N GLU A 84 12.11 7.60 -0.81
CA GLU A 84 13.29 8.47 -0.88
C GLU A 84 12.93 9.94 -0.61
N ARG A 85 11.87 10.44 -1.25
CA ARG A 85 11.36 11.81 -1.01
C ARG A 85 10.94 12.01 0.44
N PHE A 86 10.24 11.03 1.01
CA PHE A 86 9.83 11.06 2.41
C PHE A 86 11.04 11.09 3.34
N ALA A 87 12.00 10.20 3.14
CA ALA A 87 13.21 10.13 3.95
C ALA A 87 14.01 11.44 3.91
N ARG A 88 14.18 12.03 2.72
CA ARG A 88 14.83 13.33 2.55
C ARG A 88 14.09 14.45 3.29
N ARG A 89 12.76 14.50 3.17
CA ARG A 89 11.92 15.51 3.84
C ARG A 89 12.04 15.42 5.37
N HIS A 90 12.13 14.21 5.91
CA HIS A 90 12.17 13.96 7.34
C HIS A 90 13.58 13.73 7.91
N LYS A 91 14.63 13.87 7.09
CA LYS A 91 16.04 13.63 7.46
C LYS A 91 16.28 12.23 8.06
N ILE A 92 15.64 11.22 7.48
CA ILE A 92 15.74 9.81 7.90
C ILE A 92 16.73 9.09 6.99
N ALA A 93 17.53 8.18 7.55
CA ALA A 93 18.38 7.31 6.75
C ALA A 93 17.55 6.43 5.81
N ASN A 94 17.94 6.35 4.54
CA ASN A 94 17.28 5.53 3.53
C ASN A 94 18.30 4.58 2.89
N SER A 95 17.93 3.31 2.76
CA SER A 95 18.76 2.32 2.08
C SER A 95 17.91 1.28 1.36
N THR A 96 18.33 0.87 0.18
CA THR A 96 17.58 -0.08 -0.64
C THR A 96 18.06 -1.51 -0.39
N ILE A 97 17.13 -2.42 -0.13
CA ILE A 97 17.33 -3.86 -0.11
C ILE A 97 16.98 -4.41 -1.49
N ARG A 98 17.87 -5.23 -2.05
CA ARG A 98 17.62 -5.97 -3.29
C ARG A 98 17.35 -7.42 -2.95
N LEU A 99 16.18 -7.91 -3.33
CA LEU A 99 15.78 -9.29 -3.12
C LEU A 99 16.33 -10.19 -4.24
N PRO A 100 16.52 -11.50 -3.99
CA PRO A 100 16.95 -12.45 -5.02
C PRO A 100 16.04 -12.49 -6.25
N CYS A 101 14.75 -12.22 -6.07
CA CYS A 101 13.76 -12.14 -7.15
C CYS A 101 13.83 -10.84 -7.99
N GLY A 102 14.85 -10.00 -7.79
CA GLY A 102 15.04 -8.72 -8.51
C GLY A 102 14.18 -7.57 -7.98
N THR A 103 13.27 -7.84 -7.05
CA THR A 103 12.42 -6.84 -6.40
C THR A 103 13.22 -6.01 -5.40
N THR A 104 12.75 -4.80 -5.10
CA THR A 104 13.42 -3.94 -4.12
C THR A 104 12.50 -3.60 -2.95
N ALA A 105 13.10 -3.35 -1.79
CA ALA A 105 12.44 -2.77 -0.64
C ALA A 105 13.26 -1.60 -0.11
N GLN A 106 12.60 -0.61 0.50
CA GLN A 106 13.26 0.54 1.12
C GLN A 106 13.27 0.39 2.62
N TRP A 107 14.47 0.39 3.21
CA TRP A 107 14.69 0.46 4.64
C TRP A 107 14.89 1.91 5.06
N LEU A 108 13.96 2.40 5.88
CA LEU A 108 13.95 3.75 6.40
C LEU A 108 14.21 3.71 7.91
N GLY A 109 15.25 4.41 8.34
CA GLY A 109 15.70 4.46 9.74
C GLY A 109 17.02 3.71 9.99
N PRO A 110 17.47 3.64 11.26
CA PRO A 110 18.73 3.00 11.63
C PRO A 110 18.74 1.49 11.32
N ARG A 111 19.86 0.98 10.80
CA ARG A 111 20.00 -0.46 10.49
C ARG A 111 20.00 -1.34 11.73
N ASN A 112 20.52 -0.81 12.84
CA ASN A 112 20.58 -1.46 14.15
C ASN A 112 19.33 -1.24 15.03
N ALA A 113 18.19 -0.87 14.43
CA ALA A 113 16.95 -0.65 15.18
C ALA A 113 16.50 -1.91 15.93
N ARG A 114 16.12 -1.77 17.20
CA ARG A 114 15.53 -2.87 17.98
C ARG A 114 14.21 -3.36 17.43
N LYS A 115 13.46 -2.49 16.76
CA LYS A 115 12.14 -2.82 16.18
C LYS A 115 12.14 -2.47 14.69
N VAL A 116 11.69 -3.42 13.87
CA VAL A 116 11.57 -3.23 12.43
C VAL A 116 10.12 -3.50 12.02
N ALA A 117 9.42 -2.48 11.53
CA ALA A 117 8.08 -2.59 11.00
C ALA A 117 8.15 -2.86 9.49
N VAL A 118 7.56 -3.97 9.04
CA VAL A 118 7.47 -4.28 7.61
C VAL A 118 6.10 -3.85 7.10
N LEU A 119 6.08 -3.00 6.07
CA LEU A 119 4.86 -2.52 5.46
C LEU A 119 4.73 -3.04 4.02
N PHE A 120 3.61 -3.72 3.78
CA PHE A 120 3.09 -3.98 2.44
C PHE A 120 2.02 -2.94 2.16
N HIS A 121 2.30 -1.99 1.27
CA HIS A 121 1.41 -0.86 1.06
C HIS A 121 0.08 -1.28 0.41
N GLY A 122 -0.94 -0.44 0.59
CA GLY A 122 -2.24 -0.61 -0.06
C GLY A 122 -2.21 -0.12 -1.52
N GLY A 123 -3.40 -0.05 -2.14
CA GLY A 123 -3.54 0.39 -3.53
C GLY A 123 -4.03 -0.72 -4.48
N GLY A 124 -4.62 -1.79 -3.95
CA GLY A 124 -5.23 -2.86 -4.75
C GLY A 124 -4.25 -3.64 -5.62
N TYR A 125 -2.97 -3.71 -5.22
CA TYR A 125 -1.84 -4.21 -6.00
C TYR A 125 -1.53 -3.47 -7.31
N MET A 126 -2.35 -2.49 -7.72
CA MET A 126 -2.19 -1.77 -8.98
C MET A 126 -1.54 -0.40 -8.82
N ALA A 127 -1.56 0.19 -7.63
CA ALA A 127 -1.01 1.52 -7.36
C ALA A 127 0.22 1.48 -6.43
N PRO A 128 1.23 2.33 -6.65
CA PRO A 128 2.42 2.43 -5.80
C PRO A 128 2.09 3.05 -4.43
N ALA A 129 3.06 2.98 -3.51
CA ALA A 129 2.93 3.58 -2.20
C ALA A 129 2.84 5.12 -2.27
N LEU A 130 1.87 5.67 -1.54
CA LEU A 130 1.72 7.10 -1.30
C LEU A 130 2.49 7.51 -0.03
N SER A 131 2.74 8.82 0.12
CA SER A 131 3.40 9.38 1.32
C SER A 131 2.70 8.95 2.60
N GLU A 132 1.38 8.86 2.60
CA GLU A 132 0.60 8.46 3.78
C GLU A 132 0.82 7.01 4.18
N HIS A 133 1.13 6.12 3.23
CA HIS A 133 1.53 4.75 3.56
C HIS A 133 2.88 4.76 4.29
N VAL A 134 3.84 5.55 3.83
CA VAL A 134 5.14 5.69 4.48
C VAL A 134 5.00 6.34 5.85
N SER A 135 4.19 7.40 5.95
CA SER A 135 3.85 8.07 7.20
C SER A 135 3.22 7.10 8.20
N LEU A 136 2.30 6.24 7.76
CA LEU A 136 1.71 5.20 8.60
C LEU A 136 2.75 4.23 9.17
N ALA A 137 3.75 3.83 8.37
CA ALA A 137 4.84 2.97 8.86
C ALA A 137 5.60 3.63 10.02
N PHE A 138 5.76 4.96 9.97
CA PHE A 138 6.36 5.75 11.03
C PHE A 138 5.37 6.13 12.15
N GLY A 139 4.07 6.23 11.90
CA GLY A 139 3.06 6.41 12.95
C GLY A 139 2.91 5.17 13.84
N LEU A 140 3.17 3.98 13.28
CA LEU A 140 3.37 2.75 14.05
C LEU A 140 4.70 2.77 14.83
N SER A 141 5.64 3.58 14.38
CA SER A 141 7.03 3.69 14.85
C SER A 141 7.31 5.12 15.33
N ASP A 142 6.40 5.67 16.16
CA ASP A 142 6.41 7.04 16.68
C ASP A 142 7.84 7.61 16.83
N PRO A 143 8.17 8.81 16.32
CA PRO A 143 9.51 9.40 16.42
C PRO A 143 10.07 9.54 17.85
N SER A 144 9.23 9.45 18.89
CA SER A 144 9.69 9.26 20.28
C SER A 144 10.46 7.94 20.49
N ARG A 145 10.23 6.96 19.60
CA ARG A 145 10.88 5.65 19.49
C ARG A 145 11.99 5.68 18.45
N ARG A 146 13.06 6.44 18.73
CA ARG A 146 14.28 6.56 17.89
C ARG A 146 14.98 5.24 17.54
N ASP A 147 14.49 4.12 18.05
CA ASP A 147 15.03 2.76 17.90
C ASP A 147 14.12 1.86 17.03
N ALA A 148 13.36 2.48 16.13
CA ALA A 148 12.47 1.78 15.20
C ALA A 148 12.80 2.15 13.74
N SER A 149 12.75 1.14 12.88
CA SER A 149 12.91 1.27 11.43
C SER A 149 11.72 0.70 10.70
N ALA A 150 11.46 1.22 9.50
CA ALA A 150 10.40 0.76 8.62
C ALA A 150 10.99 0.19 7.33
N VAL A 151 10.48 -0.96 6.90
CA VAL A 151 10.82 -1.58 5.62
C VAL A 151 9.58 -1.60 4.76
N ILE A 152 9.63 -0.91 3.62
CA ILE A 152 8.52 -0.81 2.68
C ILE A 152 8.87 -1.61 1.42
N LEU A 153 8.06 -2.60 1.07
CA LEU A 153 8.27 -3.40 -0.13
C LEU A 153 7.76 -2.63 -1.37
N SER A 154 8.62 -2.48 -2.40
CA SER A 154 8.23 -2.03 -3.73
C SER A 154 7.87 -3.24 -4.59
N TYR A 155 6.75 -3.90 -4.28
CA TYR A 155 6.28 -5.08 -5.00
C TYR A 155 5.80 -4.71 -6.40
N ASP A 156 5.72 -5.69 -7.29
CA ASP A 156 5.34 -5.42 -8.67
C ASP A 156 3.85 -5.10 -8.79
N LEU A 157 3.53 -4.03 -9.50
CA LEU A 157 2.15 -3.58 -9.66
C LEU A 157 1.43 -4.40 -10.72
N ALA A 158 0.29 -4.97 -10.33
CA ALA A 158 -0.59 -5.73 -11.20
C ALA A 158 -1.20 -4.82 -12.26
N CYS A 159 -1.31 -5.34 -13.47
CA CYS A 159 -2.11 -4.76 -14.53
C CYS A 159 -2.80 -5.87 -15.34
N GLU A 160 -3.58 -5.49 -16.33
CA GLU A 160 -4.41 -6.37 -17.15
C GLU A 160 -3.57 -7.46 -17.86
N SER A 161 -2.33 -7.13 -18.23
CA SER A 161 -1.43 -7.98 -19.02
C SER A 161 -0.19 -8.50 -18.27
N ALA A 162 0.10 -8.05 -17.05
CA ALA A 162 1.32 -8.41 -16.33
C ALA A 162 1.15 -8.46 -14.81
N ASN A 163 2.14 -9.05 -14.13
CA ASN A 163 2.23 -9.10 -12.66
C ASN A 163 0.96 -9.61 -11.98
N ARG A 164 0.37 -10.67 -12.53
CA ARG A 164 -0.84 -11.27 -11.97
C ARG A 164 -0.52 -11.95 -10.63
N TYR A 165 -1.55 -12.09 -9.81
CA TYR A 165 -1.51 -12.94 -8.62
C TYR A 165 -0.96 -14.33 -8.99
N PRO A 166 -0.05 -14.94 -8.20
CA PRO A 166 0.33 -14.59 -6.83
C PRO A 166 1.66 -13.80 -6.66
N ARG A 167 2.17 -13.12 -7.70
CA ARG A 167 3.52 -12.52 -7.71
C ARG A 167 3.81 -11.61 -6.50
N GLN A 168 2.89 -10.73 -6.14
CA GLN A 168 3.08 -9.77 -5.03
C GLN A 168 3.21 -10.48 -3.67
N LEU A 169 2.48 -11.58 -3.48
CA LEU A 169 2.58 -12.39 -2.27
C LEU A 169 3.91 -13.14 -2.22
N GLN A 170 4.39 -13.65 -3.36
CA GLN A 170 5.72 -14.28 -3.44
C GLN A 170 6.83 -13.27 -3.11
N GLN A 171 6.72 -12.03 -3.60
CA GLN A 171 7.65 -10.94 -3.26
C GLN A 171 7.59 -10.59 -1.76
N ALA A 172 6.40 -10.57 -1.17
CA ALA A 172 6.23 -10.33 0.26
C ALA A 172 6.87 -11.44 1.11
N VAL A 173 6.68 -12.70 0.75
CA VAL A 173 7.33 -13.84 1.41
C VAL A 173 8.84 -13.77 1.24
N SER A 174 9.33 -13.46 0.04
CA SER A 174 10.77 -13.31 -0.22
C SER A 174 11.40 -12.21 0.64
N LEU A 175 10.67 -11.10 0.87
CA LEU A 175 11.16 -10.04 1.76
C LEU A 175 11.26 -10.53 3.20
N LEU A 176 10.20 -11.18 3.71
CA LEU A 176 10.18 -11.69 5.08
C LEU A 176 11.31 -12.70 5.30
N ASP A 177 11.50 -13.61 4.35
CA ASP A 177 12.59 -14.59 4.37
C ASP A 177 13.97 -13.90 4.41
N HIS A 178 14.19 -12.91 3.54
CA HIS A 178 15.43 -12.13 3.52
C HIS A 178 15.70 -11.41 4.84
N LEU A 179 14.68 -10.79 5.44
CA LEU A 179 14.82 -10.09 6.72
C LEU A 179 15.14 -11.05 7.87
N LEU A 180 14.53 -12.23 7.89
CA LEU A 180 14.69 -13.20 8.97
C LEU A 180 16.03 -13.95 8.92
N HIS A 181 16.53 -14.25 7.72
CA HIS A 181 17.74 -15.08 7.55
C HIS A 181 18.99 -14.28 7.21
N VAL A 182 18.89 -13.22 6.40
CA VAL A 182 20.05 -12.45 5.94
C VAL A 182 20.33 -11.27 6.87
N GLU A 183 19.35 -10.38 7.04
CA GLU A 183 19.56 -9.15 7.82
C GLU A 183 19.73 -9.45 9.32
N LYS A 184 19.00 -10.44 9.86
CA LYS A 184 19.22 -10.89 11.25
C LYS A 184 20.65 -11.38 11.50
N SER A 185 21.18 -12.20 10.58
CA SER A 185 22.54 -12.74 10.68
C SER A 185 23.59 -11.64 10.56
N ARG A 186 23.35 -10.68 9.66
CA ARG A 186 24.20 -9.50 9.50
C ARG A 186 24.28 -8.66 10.78
N LEU A 187 23.13 -8.42 11.43
CA LEU A 187 23.07 -7.70 12.69
C LEU A 187 23.73 -8.46 13.85
N ALA A 188 23.74 -9.79 13.80
CA ALA A 188 24.45 -10.61 14.79
C ALA A 188 25.96 -10.63 14.60
N SER A 189 26.45 -10.39 13.37
CA SER A 189 27.89 -10.41 13.03
C SER A 189 28.63 -9.07 13.24
N GLU A 190 27.91 -7.97 13.45
CA GLU A 190 28.54 -6.68 13.75
C GLU A 190 29.10 -6.67 15.19
N PRO A 191 30.37 -6.30 15.41
CA PRO A 191 30.97 -6.28 16.73
C PRO A 191 30.29 -5.23 17.62
N SER A 192 29.42 -5.68 18.51
CA SER A 192 28.69 -4.82 19.44
C SER A 192 29.66 -4.12 20.40
N THR A 193 29.65 -2.79 20.42
CA THR A 193 30.12 -2.00 21.58
C THR A 193 29.27 -2.41 22.80
N PRO A 194 29.85 -2.57 24.01
CA PRO A 194 29.28 -3.40 25.09
C PRO A 194 28.08 -2.80 25.85
N THR A 195 27.19 -2.06 25.18
CA THR A 195 25.99 -1.44 25.81
C THR A 195 24.66 -1.79 25.14
N SER A 196 24.64 -2.60 24.07
CA SER A 196 23.40 -2.92 23.36
C SER A 196 22.88 -4.32 23.68
N HIS A 197 21.89 -4.41 24.57
CA HIS A 197 21.10 -5.62 24.77
C HIS A 197 20.34 -5.98 23.48
N THR A 198 20.68 -7.15 22.91
CA THR A 198 19.89 -7.99 21.98
C THR A 198 18.84 -7.27 21.13
N ALA A 199 19.20 -6.92 19.88
CA ALA A 199 18.23 -6.52 18.86
C ALA A 199 17.29 -7.70 18.55
N GLN A 200 16.00 -7.54 18.88
CA GLN A 200 14.98 -8.57 18.66
C GLN A 200 14.09 -8.17 17.49
N ILE A 201 14.32 -8.78 16.32
CA ILE A 201 13.38 -8.69 15.19
C ILE A 201 12.11 -9.47 15.58
N ARG A 202 11.15 -8.79 16.21
CA ARG A 202 9.80 -9.31 16.40
C ARG A 202 9.01 -9.01 15.12
N GLY A 203 8.77 -10.05 14.31
CA GLY A 203 7.81 -9.99 13.22
C GLY A 203 6.41 -9.77 13.76
N GLN A 204 5.97 -8.52 13.86
CA GLN A 204 4.57 -8.18 14.08
C GLN A 204 3.97 -7.78 12.72
N ILE A 205 3.23 -8.69 12.10
CA ILE A 205 2.34 -8.35 10.98
C ILE A 205 1.14 -7.63 11.60
N ILE A 206 1.21 -6.30 11.70
CA ILE A 206 0.10 -5.49 12.21
C ILE A 206 -0.89 -5.27 11.07
N TRP A 207 -1.85 -6.18 10.92
CA TRP A 207 -3.05 -5.92 10.12
C TRP A 207 -4.07 -5.16 11.00
N ARG A 208 -3.89 -3.84 11.18
CA ARG A 208 -4.94 -3.03 11.80
C ARG A 208 -6.05 -2.81 10.77
N ARG A 209 -7.20 -3.47 10.94
CA ARG A 209 -8.45 -3.00 10.35
C ARG A 209 -8.65 -1.54 10.80
N PRO A 210 -8.97 -0.59 9.90
CA PRO A 210 -9.38 0.73 10.32
C PRO A 210 -10.60 0.55 11.22
N ARG A 211 -10.46 0.86 12.50
CA ARG A 211 -11.60 0.99 13.40
C ARG A 211 -12.23 2.33 13.02
N LEU A 212 -13.14 2.31 12.04
CA LEU A 212 -14.10 3.39 11.90
C LEU A 212 -14.75 3.52 13.28
N ALA A 213 -14.59 4.67 13.92
CA ALA A 213 -15.37 5.02 15.08
C ALA A 213 -16.82 5.11 14.60
N LEU A 214 -17.55 4.00 14.68
CA LEU A 214 -19.00 4.03 14.66
C LEU A 214 -19.40 4.74 15.95
N GLY A 215 -19.88 5.97 15.82
CA GLY A 215 -20.70 6.60 16.84
C GLY A 215 -21.91 5.71 17.11
N ASP A 216 -22.37 5.78 18.36
CA ASP A 216 -23.48 5.03 18.93
C ASP A 216 -24.79 5.27 18.17
N HIS A 217 -25.02 4.54 17.08
CA HIS A 217 -26.36 4.26 16.58
C HIS A 217 -26.39 2.83 16.04
N GLY A 218 -26.97 1.94 16.84
CA GLY A 218 -27.13 0.54 16.52
C GLY A 218 -28.00 0.33 15.28
N TYR A 219 -27.45 -0.39 14.31
CA TYR A 219 -28.22 -1.13 13.32
C TYR A 219 -27.63 -2.52 13.19
N VAL A 220 -28.44 -3.51 13.55
CA VAL A 220 -28.18 -4.95 13.44
C VAL A 220 -28.23 -5.32 11.97
N CYS A 221 -27.09 -5.75 11.40
CA CYS A 221 -27.05 -6.38 10.08
C CYS A 221 -26.91 -7.89 10.27
N GLY A 222 -28.05 -8.59 10.19
CA GLY A 222 -28.12 -10.05 10.17
C GLY A 222 -27.60 -10.59 8.85
N ILE A 223 -26.54 -11.40 8.90
CA ILE A 223 -26.09 -12.22 7.78
C ILE A 223 -26.55 -13.65 8.06
N ASN A 224 -27.59 -14.08 7.35
CA ASN A 224 -28.04 -15.47 7.29
C ASN A 224 -26.93 -16.34 6.68
N ALA A 225 -26.32 -17.18 7.50
CA ALA A 225 -25.48 -18.27 7.07
C ALA A 225 -26.37 -19.44 6.62
N ALA A 226 -26.72 -19.48 5.34
CA ALA A 226 -27.34 -20.65 4.73
C ALA A 226 -26.25 -21.63 4.30
N GLN A 227 -25.86 -22.56 5.17
CA GLN A 227 -25.23 -23.82 4.73
C GLN A 227 -25.36 -24.89 5.82
N GLN A 228 -26.52 -25.55 5.88
CA GLN A 228 -26.67 -26.81 6.59
C GLN A 228 -27.03 -27.93 5.61
N ARG A 229 -26.18 -28.94 5.68
CA ARG A 229 -26.10 -30.15 4.85
C ARG A 229 -27.40 -30.95 4.96
N GLN A 230 -27.99 -31.32 3.83
CA GLN A 230 -28.99 -32.38 3.77
C GLN A 230 -28.28 -33.71 3.46
N GLY A 231 -28.31 -34.63 4.41
CA GLY A 231 -28.06 -36.05 4.22
C GLY A 231 -29.37 -36.79 3.93
N PRO A 232 -29.32 -38.02 3.36
CA PRO A 232 -30.48 -38.65 2.73
C PRO A 232 -31.43 -39.28 3.75
N THR A 233 -32.72 -38.94 3.66
CA THR A 233 -33.78 -39.55 4.48
C THR A 233 -34.38 -40.76 3.74
N LYS A 234 -34.39 -41.91 4.43
CA LYS A 234 -35.03 -43.16 4.00
C LYS A 234 -36.56 -43.05 4.08
N ARG A 235 -37.23 -43.78 3.17
CA ARG A 235 -38.67 -44.07 3.06
C ARG A 235 -39.34 -44.46 4.38
N GLN A 236 -40.62 -44.09 4.51
CA GLN A 236 -41.70 -45.05 4.81
C GLN A 236 -43.07 -44.49 4.39
N ILE A 237 -43.86 -45.38 3.78
CA ILE A 237 -45.28 -45.26 3.36
C ILE A 237 -46.13 -45.75 4.55
N PRO A 238 -47.34 -45.24 4.78
CA PRO A 238 -48.56 -45.91 4.28
C PRO A 238 -49.36 -45.05 3.29
#